data_AF-A0A505CUA2-F1
#
_entry.id   AF-A0A505CUA2-F1
#
_cell.length_a   1.000
_cell.length_b   1.000
_cell.length_c   1.000
_cell.angle_alpha   90.00
_cell.angle_beta   90.00
_cell.angle_gamma   90.00
#
_symmetry.space_group_name_H-M   'P 1'
#
loop_
_entity.id
_entity.type
_entity.pdbx_description
1 polymer ?
#
loop_
_entity_poly.entity_id
_entity_poly.type
_entity_poly.pdbx_seq_one_letter_code
_entity_poly.pdbx_strand_id
1 'polypeptide(L)'
;MKITNSSSYAMNISRAQVLPQVLAEEIDSLIHNTPILPGSDASTAEAHRRDMIACKNILISDGMWSQQQDDEKNRKITVGMQATIETGLMNCLTRDPTARLSVIVHTNNPPTPLCAEYLPQSLLHSGIRGNRAIESTVTSRQETNEFFLRSNNQVSFSALYGTKRASDAEQTYFDKKVASNPGLFAFHTQENPPVELSGATYVYTNRLNEKVIIGVRITQANDPSKMCSLFIGRDSHARQVSPHLRMLNDYIRTIQSNLLENSSVADRRNYFELMSVCSLIS
;
A
#
# COMPACT_ATOMS: atom_id res chain seq x y z
N MET A 1 -5.97 -34.31 44.07
CA MET A 1 -5.10 -33.47 43.23
C MET A 1 -5.87 -33.18 41.95
N LYS A 2 -6.35 -31.95 41.77
CA LYS A 2 -7.10 -31.53 40.57
C LYS A 2 -6.07 -31.12 39.52
N ILE A 3 -6.00 -31.86 38.41
CA ILE A 3 -5.29 -31.41 37.21
C ILE A 3 -6.35 -30.73 36.35
N THR A 4 -6.33 -29.41 36.35
CA THR A 4 -7.10 -28.58 35.42
C THR A 4 -6.49 -28.73 34.05
N ASN A 5 -7.23 -29.33 33.12
CA ASN A 5 -6.91 -29.23 31.70
C ASN A 5 -6.98 -27.77 31.29
N SER A 6 -5.81 -27.17 31.04
CA SER A 6 -5.66 -25.94 30.29
C SER A 6 -6.20 -26.18 28.89
N SER A 7 -7.41 -25.69 28.64
CA SER A 7 -8.00 -25.61 27.31
C SER A 7 -7.03 -24.83 26.43
N SER A 8 -6.40 -25.55 25.51
CA SER A 8 -5.55 -24.99 24.47
C SER A 8 -6.35 -23.96 23.68
N TYR A 9 -5.83 -22.75 23.59
CA TYR A 9 -6.10 -21.78 22.52
C TYR A 9 -5.60 -22.31 21.16
N ALA A 10 -5.96 -23.55 20.82
CA ALA A 10 -5.96 -23.99 19.45
C ALA A 10 -7.20 -23.33 18.83
N MET A 11 -7.00 -22.16 18.21
CA MET A 11 -7.98 -21.63 17.28
C MET A 11 -8.26 -22.74 16.26
N ASN A 12 -9.40 -23.42 16.44
CA ASN A 12 -10.02 -24.19 15.40
C ASN A 12 -10.35 -23.20 14.28
N ILE A 13 -9.41 -23.04 13.34
CA ILE A 13 -9.63 -22.37 12.07
C ILE A 13 -10.66 -23.23 11.33
N SER A 14 -11.92 -22.92 11.58
CA SER A 14 -13.05 -23.43 10.83
C SER A 14 -12.82 -23.19 9.34
N ARG A 15 -13.22 -24.18 8.55
CA ARG A 15 -13.43 -24.19 7.09
C ARG A 15 -13.55 -22.80 6.46
N ALA A 16 -12.64 -22.53 5.50
CA ALA A 16 -12.77 -21.57 4.41
C ALA A 16 -13.29 -20.17 4.78
N GLN A 17 -12.55 -19.41 5.59
CA GLN A 17 -12.67 -17.96 5.49
C GLN A 17 -12.04 -17.53 4.16
N VAL A 18 -12.84 -16.96 3.28
CA VAL A 18 -12.37 -16.41 1.99
C VAL A 18 -11.39 -15.29 2.29
N LEU A 19 -10.30 -15.18 1.52
CA LEU A 19 -9.28 -14.14 1.67
C LEU A 19 -9.79 -12.70 1.98
N PRO A 20 -10.85 -12.21 1.31
CA PRO A 20 -11.55 -10.98 1.63
C PRO A 20 -12.01 -10.80 3.08
N GLN A 21 -12.44 -11.88 3.72
CA GLN A 21 -13.02 -11.87 5.06
C GLN A 21 -11.93 -11.76 6.13
N VAL A 22 -10.87 -12.54 6.01
CA VAL A 22 -9.73 -12.48 6.97
C VAL A 22 -9.12 -11.09 6.99
N LEU A 23 -8.88 -10.50 5.82
CA LEU A 23 -8.33 -9.15 5.75
C LEU A 23 -9.32 -8.09 6.27
N ALA A 24 -10.62 -8.27 6.00
CA ALA A 24 -11.64 -7.36 6.54
C ALA A 24 -11.74 -7.43 8.07
N GLU A 25 -11.65 -8.63 8.65
CA GLU A 25 -11.61 -8.87 10.10
C GLU A 25 -10.36 -8.25 10.74
N GLU A 26 -9.20 -8.33 10.08
CA GLU A 26 -7.98 -7.65 10.52
C GLU A 26 -8.14 -6.13 10.53
N ILE A 27 -8.62 -5.57 9.42
CA ILE A 27 -8.85 -4.13 9.30
C ILE A 27 -9.84 -3.66 10.37
N ASP A 28 -10.92 -4.43 10.58
CA ASP A 28 -11.91 -4.13 11.62
C ASP A 28 -11.29 -4.15 13.02
N SER A 29 -10.57 -5.22 13.37
CA SER A 29 -9.89 -5.34 14.65
C SER A 29 -8.92 -4.19 14.90
N LEU A 30 -8.11 -3.81 13.91
CA LEU A 30 -7.19 -2.68 14.01
C LEU A 30 -7.94 -1.36 14.22
N ILE A 31 -9.01 -1.12 13.44
CA ILE A 31 -9.84 0.08 13.58
C ILE A 31 -10.53 0.15 14.92
N HIS A 32 -10.85 -0.97 15.58
CA HIS A 32 -11.50 -0.95 16.90
C HIS A 32 -10.52 -0.92 18.07
N ASN A 33 -9.37 -1.57 17.96
CA ASN A 33 -8.48 -1.83 19.09
C ASN A 33 -7.27 -0.88 19.16
N THR A 34 -6.91 -0.19 18.06
CA THR A 34 -5.82 0.79 18.10
C THR A 34 -6.26 2.05 18.87
N PRO A 35 -5.57 2.45 19.96
CA PRO A 35 -5.99 3.58 20.80
C PRO A 35 -6.04 4.91 20.05
N ILE A 36 -5.00 5.20 19.26
CA ILE A 36 -4.92 6.37 18.39
C ILE A 36 -4.64 5.88 16.98
N LEU A 37 -5.62 6.04 16.09
CA LEU A 37 -5.52 5.57 14.72
C LEU A 37 -4.56 6.46 13.91
N PRO A 38 -3.84 5.90 12.91
CA PRO A 38 -2.97 6.69 12.05
C PRO A 38 -3.76 7.84 11.38
N GLY A 39 -3.21 9.05 11.39
CA GLY A 39 -3.87 10.25 10.87
C GLY A 39 -4.68 11.04 11.92
N SER A 40 -4.73 10.58 13.17
CA SER A 40 -5.41 11.27 14.29
C SER A 40 -4.51 11.52 15.50
N ASP A 41 -5.01 12.34 16.43
CA ASP A 41 -4.45 12.55 17.76
C ASP A 41 -5.48 12.19 18.84
N ALA A 42 -5.08 12.25 20.11
CA ALA A 42 -5.95 11.91 21.24
C ALA A 42 -7.25 12.72 21.29
N SER A 43 -7.25 13.96 20.78
CA SER A 43 -8.42 14.84 20.79
C SER A 43 -9.44 14.52 19.68
N THR A 44 -8.97 13.88 18.60
CA THR A 44 -9.76 13.59 17.40
C THR A 44 -9.99 12.10 17.16
N ALA A 45 -9.37 11.22 17.97
CA ALA A 45 -9.33 9.77 17.78
C ALA A 45 -10.71 9.14 17.54
N GLU A 46 -11.72 9.50 18.32
CA GLU A 46 -13.03 8.86 18.23
C GLU A 46 -13.85 9.34 17.00
N ALA A 47 -13.69 10.61 16.61
CA ALA A 47 -14.27 11.10 15.37
C ALA A 47 -13.63 10.42 14.15
N HIS A 48 -12.29 10.37 14.14
CA HIS A 48 -11.52 9.71 13.09
C HIS A 48 -11.83 8.21 12.98
N ARG A 49 -12.02 7.53 14.12
CA ARG A 49 -12.45 6.12 14.16
C ARG A 49 -13.78 5.92 13.43
N ARG A 50 -14.78 6.77 13.69
CA ARG A 50 -16.07 6.70 13.00
C ARG A 50 -15.93 6.90 11.49
N ASP A 51 -15.08 7.84 11.07
CA ASP A 51 -14.83 8.11 9.66
C ASP A 51 -14.14 6.91 8.96
N MET A 52 -13.16 6.28 9.62
CA MET A 52 -12.51 5.07 9.12
C MET A 52 -13.47 3.87 9.06
N ILE A 53 -14.36 3.69 10.06
CA ILE A 53 -15.41 2.66 10.03
C ILE A 53 -16.34 2.88 8.84
N ALA A 54 -16.79 4.13 8.60
CA ALA A 54 -17.64 4.47 7.47
C ALA A 54 -16.94 4.17 6.14
N CYS A 55 -15.67 4.55 6.00
CA CYS A 55 -14.86 4.23 4.83
C CYS A 55 -14.73 2.71 4.60
N LYS A 56 -14.41 1.94 5.64
CA LYS A 56 -14.31 0.48 5.59
C LYS A 56 -15.62 -0.16 5.13
N ASN A 57 -16.75 0.29 5.69
CA ASN A 57 -18.06 -0.25 5.33
C ASN A 57 -18.38 -0.03 3.85
N ILE A 58 -18.11 1.17 3.32
CA ILE A 58 -18.27 1.48 1.89
C ILE A 58 -17.34 0.62 1.04
N LEU A 59 -16.07 0.44 1.44
CA LEU A 59 -15.13 -0.43 0.70
C LEU A 59 -15.59 -1.88 0.63
N ILE A 60 -16.21 -2.40 1.71
CA ILE A 60 -16.73 -3.77 1.75
C ILE A 60 -18.00 -3.89 0.91
N SER A 61 -18.93 -2.94 1.03
CA SER A 61 -20.23 -2.99 0.35
C SER A 61 -20.13 -2.70 -1.15
N ASP A 62 -19.36 -1.67 -1.52
CA ASP A 62 -19.38 -1.08 -2.87
C ASP A 62 -18.08 -1.38 -3.64
N GLY A 63 -17.06 -1.91 -2.95
CA GLY A 63 -15.74 -2.19 -3.53
C GLY A 63 -14.88 -0.95 -3.76
N MET A 64 -15.42 0.26 -3.57
CA MET A 64 -14.72 1.51 -3.80
C MET A 64 -15.23 2.60 -2.88
N TRP A 65 -14.30 3.32 -2.27
CA TRP A 65 -14.53 4.57 -1.58
C TRP A 65 -13.77 5.67 -2.33
N SER A 66 -14.47 6.65 -2.85
CA SER A 66 -13.85 7.79 -3.53
C SER A 66 -14.55 9.06 -3.08
N GLN A 67 -13.77 10.08 -2.77
CA GLN A 67 -14.32 11.39 -2.47
C GLN A 67 -13.63 12.45 -3.31
N GLN A 68 -14.43 13.16 -4.10
CA GLN A 68 -14.05 14.40 -4.78
C GLN A 68 -14.24 15.56 -3.79
N GLN A 69 -13.42 15.65 -2.76
CA GLN A 69 -13.42 16.78 -1.82
C GLN A 69 -11.98 17.16 -1.43
N ASP A 70 -11.87 18.30 -0.75
CA ASP A 70 -10.63 18.95 -0.32
C ASP A 70 -9.64 18.00 0.36
N ASP A 71 -8.39 17.98 -0.11
CA ASP A 71 -7.36 17.00 0.26
C ASP A 71 -7.12 16.95 1.77
N GLU A 72 -7.18 18.11 2.45
CA GLU A 72 -6.90 18.22 3.88
C GLU A 72 -7.84 17.37 4.75
N LYS A 73 -9.11 17.22 4.36
CA LYS A 73 -10.10 16.46 5.13
C LYS A 73 -9.96 14.95 4.90
N ASN A 74 -9.78 14.56 3.65
CA ASN A 74 -9.86 13.15 3.24
C ASN A 74 -8.51 12.42 3.29
N ARG A 75 -7.41 13.17 3.22
CA ARG A 75 -6.06 12.62 3.34
C ARG A 75 -5.87 11.88 4.65
N LYS A 76 -6.41 12.39 5.77
CA LYS A 76 -6.31 11.70 7.06
C LYS A 76 -6.96 10.32 7.02
N ILE A 77 -8.18 10.22 6.47
CA ILE A 77 -8.90 8.94 6.34
C ILE A 77 -8.15 8.02 5.39
N THR A 78 -7.73 8.51 4.23
CA THR A 78 -7.09 7.69 3.19
C THR A 78 -5.73 7.16 3.64
N VAL A 79 -4.91 8.02 4.23
CA VAL A 79 -3.60 7.63 4.75
C VAL A 79 -3.76 6.74 5.99
N GLY A 80 -4.74 7.03 6.85
CA GLY A 80 -5.09 6.17 7.98
C GLY A 80 -5.47 4.76 7.54
N MET A 81 -6.38 4.67 6.56
CA MET A 81 -6.80 3.41 5.96
C MET A 81 -5.65 2.70 5.25
N GLN A 82 -4.78 3.41 4.53
CA GLN A 82 -3.59 2.82 3.94
C GLN A 82 -2.71 2.15 5.02
N ALA A 83 -2.38 2.85 6.11
CA ALA A 83 -1.57 2.30 7.18
C ALA A 83 -2.25 1.10 7.87
N THR A 84 -3.56 1.15 8.07
CA THR A 84 -4.33 0.04 8.62
C THR A 84 -4.36 -1.17 7.68
N ILE A 85 -4.58 -0.97 6.39
CA ILE A 85 -4.56 -2.02 5.37
C ILE A 85 -3.18 -2.67 5.31
N GLU A 86 -2.13 -1.86 5.23
CA GLU A 86 -0.74 -2.32 5.22
C GLU A 86 -0.42 -3.17 6.46
N THR A 87 -0.82 -2.73 7.65
CA THR A 87 -0.68 -3.49 8.90
C THR A 87 -1.46 -4.82 8.85
N GLY A 88 -2.70 -4.79 8.35
CA GLY A 88 -3.51 -6.01 8.19
C GLY A 88 -2.88 -7.01 7.20
N LEU A 89 -2.25 -6.53 6.13
CA LEU A 89 -1.48 -7.35 5.20
C LEU A 89 -0.24 -7.95 5.86
N MET A 90 0.48 -7.19 6.69
CA MET A 90 1.62 -7.70 7.46
C MET A 90 1.22 -8.82 8.41
N ASN A 91 0.10 -8.66 9.14
CA ASN A 91 -0.45 -9.69 10.02
C ASN A 91 -0.81 -10.96 9.24
N CYS A 92 -1.46 -10.79 8.07
CA CYS A 92 -1.80 -11.89 7.19
C CYS A 92 -0.56 -12.67 6.72
N LEU A 93 0.48 -11.97 6.24
CA LEU A 93 1.74 -12.57 5.80
C LEU A 93 2.47 -13.31 6.94
N THR A 94 2.46 -12.73 8.15
CA THR A 94 3.09 -13.34 9.34
C THR A 94 2.42 -14.65 9.73
N ARG A 95 1.09 -14.76 9.57
CA ARG A 95 0.33 -15.97 9.93
C ARG A 95 0.38 -17.05 8.86
N ASP A 96 0.54 -16.67 7.60
CA ASP A 96 0.59 -17.60 6.47
C ASP A 96 1.90 -17.43 5.68
N PRO A 97 2.95 -18.22 6.00
CA PRO A 97 4.24 -18.17 5.30
C PRO A 97 4.16 -18.48 3.80
N THR A 98 3.05 -19.04 3.32
CA THR A 98 2.84 -19.37 1.90
C THR A 98 2.09 -18.29 1.15
N ALA A 99 1.49 -17.34 1.87
CA ALA A 99 0.86 -16.18 1.26
C ALA A 99 1.90 -15.27 0.61
N ARG A 100 1.47 -14.59 -0.45
CA ARG A 100 2.30 -13.69 -1.24
C ARG A 100 1.64 -12.32 -1.36
N LEU A 101 2.46 -11.28 -1.38
CA LEU A 101 2.03 -9.91 -1.59
C LEU A 101 2.88 -9.27 -2.68
N SER A 102 2.21 -8.68 -3.66
CA SER A 102 2.85 -7.78 -4.60
C SER A 102 2.45 -6.35 -4.28
N VAL A 103 3.43 -5.49 -4.06
CA VAL A 103 3.23 -4.05 -3.82
C VAL A 103 3.73 -3.32 -5.06
N ILE A 104 2.89 -2.51 -5.69
CA ILE A 104 3.26 -1.62 -6.80
C ILE A 104 2.99 -0.20 -6.35
N VAL A 105 4.05 0.55 -6.05
CA VAL A 105 3.96 1.99 -5.81
C VAL A 105 4.16 2.70 -7.13
N HIS A 106 3.26 3.62 -7.48
CA HIS A 106 3.30 4.38 -8.73
C HIS A 106 3.14 5.86 -8.39
N THR A 107 4.23 6.61 -8.44
CA THR A 107 4.25 8.00 -7.97
C THR A 107 5.17 8.86 -8.82
N ASN A 108 5.02 10.19 -8.83
CA ASN A 108 5.87 11.07 -9.63
C ASN A 108 7.36 10.95 -9.26
N ASN A 109 7.68 10.99 -7.96
CA ASN A 109 9.03 10.79 -7.44
C ASN A 109 9.20 9.41 -6.78
N PRO A 110 10.45 8.94 -6.55
CA PRO A 110 10.70 7.74 -5.74
C PRO A 110 9.92 7.77 -4.41
N PRO A 111 9.39 6.65 -3.90
CA PRO A 111 8.55 6.64 -2.70
C PRO A 111 9.25 7.28 -1.49
N THR A 112 8.66 8.33 -0.90
CA THR A 112 9.28 9.11 0.19
C THR A 112 9.85 8.26 1.33
N PRO A 113 9.15 7.24 1.85
CA PRO A 113 9.68 6.45 2.96
C PRO A 113 10.92 5.60 2.61
N LEU A 114 11.28 5.49 1.32
CA LEU A 114 12.48 4.78 0.84
C LEU A 114 13.65 5.72 0.56
N CYS A 115 13.48 7.04 0.74
CA CYS A 115 14.46 8.07 0.35
C CYS A 115 15.26 8.63 1.54
N ALA A 116 15.03 8.16 2.76
CA ALA A 116 15.76 8.57 3.96
C ALA A 116 15.66 7.52 5.08
N GLU A 117 16.63 7.53 5.99
CA GLU A 117 16.63 6.67 7.20
C GLU A 117 15.59 7.15 8.22
N TYR A 118 15.54 8.46 8.42
CA TYR A 118 14.50 9.14 9.21
C TYR A 118 13.81 10.13 8.30
N LEU A 119 12.48 10.23 8.40
CA LEU A 119 11.71 11.20 7.63
C LEU A 119 12.19 12.64 7.93
N PRO A 120 12.95 13.29 7.03
CA PRO A 120 13.34 14.66 7.22
C PRO A 120 12.14 15.56 6.90
N GLN A 121 11.98 16.64 7.65
CA GLN A 121 10.89 17.60 7.44
C GLN A 121 10.91 18.19 6.02
N SER A 122 12.06 18.21 5.35
CA SER A 122 12.21 18.62 3.95
C SER A 122 11.37 17.80 2.97
N LEU A 123 11.11 16.52 3.28
CA LEU A 123 10.32 15.60 2.43
C LEU A 123 8.81 15.78 2.57
N LEU A 124 8.35 16.64 3.49
CA LEU A 124 6.94 16.93 3.74
C LEU A 124 6.54 18.28 3.13
N HIS A 125 5.35 18.35 2.54
CA HIS A 125 4.75 19.61 2.08
C HIS A 125 4.54 20.58 3.27
N SER A 126 4.68 21.88 3.06
CA SER A 126 4.60 22.89 4.14
C SER A 126 3.29 22.83 4.93
N GLY A 127 2.17 22.55 4.28
CA GLY A 127 0.85 22.42 4.91
C GLY A 127 0.67 21.22 5.84
N ILE A 128 1.60 20.24 5.85
CA ILE A 128 1.54 19.07 6.74
C ILE A 128 2.68 19.04 7.78
N ARG A 129 3.69 19.91 7.65
CA ARG A 129 4.80 20.00 8.61
C ARG A 129 4.29 20.41 10.00
N GLY A 130 4.76 19.75 11.05
CA GLY A 130 4.35 20.03 12.42
C GLY A 130 3.01 19.41 12.82
N ASN A 131 2.30 18.76 11.90
CA ASN A 131 1.12 17.97 12.23
C ASN A 131 1.55 16.55 12.62
N ARG A 132 1.76 16.31 13.92
CA ARG A 132 2.21 15.01 14.46
C ARG A 132 1.35 13.83 14.02
N ALA A 133 0.04 14.04 13.86
CA ALA A 133 -0.89 13.00 13.43
C ALA A 133 -0.69 12.60 11.96
N ILE A 134 -0.27 13.53 11.09
CA ILE A 134 0.07 13.24 9.69
C ILE A 134 1.51 12.71 9.61
N GLU A 135 2.45 13.29 10.36
CA GLU A 135 3.84 12.81 10.40
C GLU A 135 3.93 11.35 10.85
N SER A 136 3.17 10.96 11.86
CA SER A 136 3.14 9.57 12.35
C SER A 136 2.76 8.56 11.26
N THR A 137 1.92 8.95 10.30
CA THR A 137 1.54 8.07 9.18
C THR A 137 2.65 7.87 8.16
N VAL A 138 3.54 8.86 8.01
CA VAL A 138 4.68 8.73 7.10
C VAL A 138 5.79 7.93 7.77
N THR A 139 6.00 8.13 9.08
CA THR A 139 6.92 7.32 9.90
C THR A 139 6.46 5.86 9.96
N SER A 140 5.18 5.58 10.21
CA SER A 140 4.66 4.20 10.23
C SER A 140 4.89 3.49 8.90
N ARG A 141 4.83 4.23 7.77
CA ARG A 141 5.14 3.67 6.45
C ARG A 141 6.62 3.35 6.24
N GLN A 142 7.55 4.00 6.95
CA GLN A 142 8.94 3.54 6.95
C GLN A 142 9.02 2.15 7.59
N GLU A 143 8.35 1.93 8.72
CA GLU A 143 8.32 0.63 9.40
C GLU A 143 7.65 -0.46 8.55
N THR A 144 6.51 -0.15 7.94
CA THR A 144 5.82 -1.08 7.02
C THR A 144 6.70 -1.42 5.82
N ASN A 145 7.34 -0.43 5.20
CA ASN A 145 8.23 -0.69 4.08
C ASN A 145 9.42 -1.54 4.50
N GLU A 146 10.04 -1.28 5.66
CA GLU A 146 11.09 -2.16 6.20
C GLU A 146 10.60 -3.58 6.38
N PHE A 147 9.40 -3.79 6.92
CA PHE A 147 8.82 -5.12 7.06
C PHE A 147 8.67 -5.79 5.70
N PHE A 148 8.07 -5.12 4.72
CA PHE A 148 7.88 -5.67 3.37
C PHE A 148 9.21 -6.02 2.70
N LEU A 149 10.21 -5.16 2.81
CA LEU A 149 11.54 -5.40 2.25
C LEU A 149 12.26 -6.58 2.92
N ARG A 150 11.96 -6.87 4.19
CA ARG A 150 12.52 -7.99 4.96
C ARG A 150 11.65 -9.24 4.92
N SER A 151 10.47 -9.20 4.32
CA SER A 151 9.50 -10.30 4.28
C SER A 151 9.90 -11.46 3.34
N ASN A 152 11.18 -11.55 2.97
CA ASN A 152 11.74 -12.58 2.10
C ASN A 152 10.86 -12.84 0.85
N ASN A 153 10.85 -14.08 0.36
CA ASN A 153 10.14 -14.51 -0.86
C ASN A 153 8.61 -14.32 -0.85
N GLN A 154 8.03 -13.80 0.25
CA GLN A 154 6.59 -13.52 0.31
C GLN A 154 6.22 -12.19 -0.35
N VAL A 155 7.14 -11.22 -0.42
CA VAL A 155 6.84 -9.88 -0.92
C VAL A 155 7.65 -9.54 -2.18
N SER A 156 6.95 -9.12 -3.23
CA SER A 156 7.55 -8.45 -4.39
C SER A 156 7.17 -6.97 -4.35
N PHE A 157 8.16 -6.08 -4.25
CA PHE A 157 7.93 -4.64 -4.13
C PHE A 157 8.42 -3.92 -5.39
N SER A 158 7.52 -3.30 -6.14
CA SER A 158 7.84 -2.48 -7.31
C SER A 158 7.61 -1.00 -7.02
N ALA A 159 8.54 -0.15 -7.44
CA ALA A 159 8.43 1.30 -7.36
C ALA A 159 8.58 1.91 -8.77
N LEU A 160 7.48 2.42 -9.32
CA LEU A 160 7.41 3.08 -10.62
C LEU A 160 7.39 4.59 -10.41
N TYR A 161 8.33 5.31 -11.00
CA TYR A 161 8.41 6.76 -10.85
C TYR A 161 8.89 7.49 -12.09
N GLY A 162 8.29 8.65 -12.37
CA GLY A 162 8.56 9.41 -13.60
C GLY A 162 9.72 10.39 -13.50
N THR A 163 10.01 10.90 -12.30
CA THR A 163 11.05 11.92 -12.09
C THR A 163 11.89 11.55 -10.86
N LYS A 164 13.23 11.62 -10.97
CA LYS A 164 14.15 11.46 -9.84
C LYS A 164 13.90 12.50 -8.73
N ARG A 165 14.42 12.25 -7.53
CA ARG A 165 14.41 13.25 -6.45
C ARG A 165 15.29 14.45 -6.85
N ALA A 166 14.84 15.66 -6.51
CA ALA A 166 15.61 16.88 -6.75
C ALA A 166 16.84 17.00 -5.81
N SER A 167 16.78 16.36 -4.64
CA SER A 167 17.90 16.28 -3.70
C SER A 167 18.78 15.07 -4.02
N ASP A 168 20.05 15.32 -4.30
CA ASP A 168 21.04 14.26 -4.57
C ASP A 168 21.19 13.29 -3.40
N ALA A 169 21.08 13.78 -2.16
CA ALA A 169 21.15 12.94 -0.96
C ALA A 169 19.97 11.97 -0.88
N GLU A 170 18.76 12.44 -1.20
CA GLU A 170 17.55 11.61 -1.20
C GLU A 170 17.57 10.56 -2.31
N GLN A 171 18.03 10.95 -3.51
CA GLN A 171 18.20 10.02 -4.63
C GLN A 171 19.27 8.96 -4.31
N THR A 172 20.42 9.38 -3.78
CA THR A 172 21.50 8.46 -3.40
C THR A 172 21.06 7.46 -2.34
N TYR A 173 20.27 7.90 -1.36
CA TYR A 173 19.72 7.01 -0.36
C TYR A 173 18.76 5.99 -0.98
N PHE A 174 17.84 6.45 -1.84
CA PHE A 174 16.93 5.56 -2.55
C PHE A 174 17.68 4.51 -3.39
N ASP A 175 18.68 4.93 -4.16
CA ASP A 175 19.48 4.03 -4.99
C ASP A 175 20.23 2.98 -4.15
N LYS A 176 20.78 3.40 -3.00
CA LYS A 176 21.39 2.47 -2.03
C LYS A 176 20.36 1.50 -1.43
N LYS A 177 19.13 1.98 -1.18
CA LYS A 177 18.04 1.14 -0.67
C LYS A 177 17.64 0.07 -1.69
N VAL A 178 17.51 0.44 -2.96
CA VAL A 178 17.24 -0.50 -4.06
C VAL A 178 18.37 -1.53 -4.18
N ALA A 179 19.63 -1.08 -4.21
CA ALA A 179 20.78 -1.98 -4.34
C ALA A 179 20.92 -2.98 -3.18
N SER A 180 20.49 -2.61 -1.97
CA SER A 180 20.59 -3.47 -0.77
C SER A 180 19.39 -4.40 -0.57
N ASN A 181 18.32 -4.26 -1.35
CA ASN A 181 17.09 -5.04 -1.19
C ASN A 181 16.71 -5.73 -2.51
N PRO A 182 17.13 -7.00 -2.73
CA PRO A 182 16.87 -7.71 -3.99
C PRO A 182 15.38 -7.90 -4.35
N GLY A 183 14.47 -7.78 -3.37
CA GLY A 183 13.01 -7.82 -3.59
C GLY A 183 12.38 -6.46 -3.92
N LEU A 184 13.19 -5.39 -3.99
CA LEU A 184 12.76 -4.05 -4.39
C LEU A 184 13.16 -3.77 -5.84
N PHE A 185 12.14 -3.63 -6.69
CA PHE A 185 12.25 -3.40 -8.12
C PHE A 185 11.88 -1.95 -8.43
N ALA A 186 12.89 -1.09 -8.60
CA ALA A 186 12.67 0.31 -8.92
C ALA A 186 12.78 0.56 -10.43
N PHE A 187 11.89 1.40 -10.97
CA PHE A 187 11.85 1.76 -12.37
C PHE A 187 11.61 3.24 -12.56
N HIS A 188 12.56 3.89 -13.23
CA HIS A 188 12.40 5.24 -13.71
C HIS A 188 11.70 5.21 -15.07
N THR A 189 10.44 5.61 -15.10
CA THR A 189 9.54 5.47 -16.25
C THR A 189 9.74 6.57 -17.29
N GLN A 190 10.51 7.62 -16.98
CA GLN A 190 10.73 8.84 -17.79
C GLN A 190 9.46 9.65 -18.09
N GLU A 191 8.30 9.11 -17.76
CA GLU A 191 6.98 9.73 -17.83
C GLU A 191 6.32 9.63 -16.47
N ASN A 192 5.70 10.72 -16.02
CA ASN A 192 4.99 10.72 -14.75
C ASN A 192 3.73 9.83 -14.85
N PRO A 193 3.45 9.00 -13.83
CA PRO A 193 2.18 8.29 -13.78
C PRO A 193 1.02 9.29 -13.81
N PRO A 194 -0.11 8.96 -14.48
CA PRO A 194 -1.34 9.73 -14.38
C PRO A 194 -1.69 10.04 -12.93
N VAL A 195 -2.19 11.26 -12.67
CA VAL A 195 -2.55 11.71 -11.30
C VAL A 195 -3.59 10.76 -10.68
N GLU A 196 -4.47 10.22 -11.51
CA GLU A 196 -5.51 9.26 -11.13
C GLU A 196 -4.97 7.88 -10.77
N LEU A 197 -3.72 7.58 -11.15
CA LEU A 197 -3.00 6.41 -10.71
C LEU A 197 -2.21 6.65 -9.44
N SER A 198 -1.62 7.83 -9.25
CA SER A 198 -0.68 8.11 -8.14
C SER A 198 -1.10 7.46 -6.82
N GLY A 199 -0.21 6.64 -6.25
CA GLY A 199 -0.43 5.97 -4.98
C GLY A 199 0.22 4.58 -4.92
N ALA A 200 -0.56 3.57 -4.54
CA ALA A 200 -0.10 2.19 -4.45
C ALA A 200 -1.20 1.18 -4.84
N THR A 201 -0.77 0.02 -5.34
CA THR A 201 -1.63 -1.14 -5.58
C THR A 201 -1.01 -2.36 -4.90
N TYR A 202 -1.82 -3.08 -4.14
CA TYR A 202 -1.45 -4.29 -3.41
C TYR A 202 -2.21 -5.46 -4.02
N VAL A 203 -1.52 -6.55 -4.32
CA VAL A 203 -2.10 -7.81 -4.77
C VAL A 203 -1.73 -8.87 -3.75
N TYR A 204 -2.67 -9.22 -2.89
CA TYR A 204 -2.48 -10.25 -1.89
C TYR A 204 -3.04 -11.58 -2.41
N THR A 205 -2.25 -12.64 -2.28
CA THR A 205 -2.62 -14.01 -2.67
C THR A 205 -2.42 -14.94 -1.48
N ASN A 206 -3.45 -15.66 -1.05
CA ASN A 206 -3.32 -16.63 0.05
C ASN A 206 -2.79 -17.98 -0.42
N ARG A 207 -2.60 -18.90 0.54
CA ARG A 207 -2.23 -20.31 0.27
C ARG A 207 -3.16 -21.09 -0.66
N LEU A 208 -4.40 -20.63 -0.85
CA LEU A 208 -5.39 -21.25 -1.74
C LEU A 208 -5.38 -20.62 -3.14
N ASN A 209 -4.45 -19.71 -3.43
CA ASN A 209 -4.38 -18.89 -4.65
C ASN A 209 -5.60 -17.97 -4.85
N GLU A 210 -6.39 -17.72 -3.81
CA GLU A 210 -7.40 -16.65 -3.83
C GLU A 210 -6.70 -15.31 -3.81
N LYS A 211 -7.26 -14.31 -4.49
CA LYS A 211 -6.64 -13.00 -4.68
C LYS A 211 -7.53 -11.88 -4.16
N VAL A 212 -6.89 -10.87 -3.58
CA VAL A 212 -7.51 -9.59 -3.25
C VAL A 212 -6.61 -8.49 -3.77
N ILE A 213 -7.19 -7.57 -4.55
CA ILE A 213 -6.50 -6.41 -5.08
C ILE A 213 -6.96 -5.19 -4.29
N ILE A 214 -6.02 -4.37 -3.82
CA ILE A 214 -6.34 -3.15 -3.09
C ILE A 214 -5.62 -2.00 -3.78
N GLY A 215 -6.35 -0.94 -4.08
CA GLY A 215 -5.78 0.28 -4.62
C GLY A 215 -5.93 1.42 -3.63
N VAL A 216 -4.84 2.16 -3.46
CA VAL A 216 -4.81 3.46 -2.80
C VAL A 216 -4.42 4.47 -3.86
N ARG A 217 -5.26 5.48 -4.09
CA ARG A 217 -4.99 6.61 -4.98
C ARG A 217 -4.92 7.85 -4.12
N ILE A 218 -3.72 8.38 -4.03
CA ILE A 218 -3.36 9.53 -3.23
C ILE A 218 -2.05 10.08 -3.78
N THR A 219 -1.97 11.39 -3.95
CA THR A 219 -0.71 12.02 -4.33
C THR A 219 0.29 12.00 -3.18
N GLN A 220 1.57 12.11 -3.51
CA GLN A 220 2.65 12.02 -2.54
C GLN A 220 2.55 13.10 -1.45
N ALA A 221 3.19 12.89 -0.30
CA ALA A 221 3.18 13.82 0.83
C ALA A 221 3.71 15.23 0.50
N ASN A 222 4.43 15.37 -0.60
CA ASN A 222 4.98 16.64 -1.11
C ASN A 222 4.11 17.33 -2.16
N ASP A 223 3.02 16.71 -2.63
CA ASP A 223 2.15 17.24 -3.69
C ASP A 223 0.67 16.94 -3.36
N PRO A 224 -0.09 17.87 -2.77
CA PRO A 224 -1.50 17.66 -2.46
C PRO A 224 -2.38 17.71 -3.72
N SER A 225 -3.27 16.74 -3.91
CA SER A 225 -4.22 16.74 -5.03
C SER A 225 -5.63 17.07 -4.55
N LYS A 226 -6.65 16.87 -5.39
CA LYS A 226 -8.06 16.97 -4.95
C LYS A 226 -8.74 15.61 -4.89
N MET A 227 -7.99 14.52 -5.07
CA MET A 227 -8.55 13.20 -5.25
C MET A 227 -7.83 12.17 -4.39
N CYS A 228 -8.60 11.64 -3.44
CA CYS A 228 -8.23 10.47 -2.66
C CYS A 228 -9.27 9.39 -2.90
N SER A 229 -8.84 8.20 -3.31
CA SER A 229 -9.72 7.05 -3.46
C SER A 229 -9.06 5.75 -3.00
N LEU A 230 -9.87 4.87 -2.43
CA LEU A 230 -9.52 3.53 -2.02
C LEU A 230 -10.43 2.56 -2.79
N PHE A 231 -9.89 1.42 -3.21
CA PHE A 231 -10.72 0.37 -3.79
C PHE A 231 -10.23 -1.01 -3.38
N ILE A 232 -11.15 -1.98 -3.38
CA ILE A 232 -10.89 -3.39 -3.15
C ILE A 232 -11.51 -4.17 -4.31
N GLY A 233 -10.65 -4.69 -5.19
CA GLY A 233 -11.03 -5.61 -6.26
C GLY A 233 -11.33 -7.00 -5.71
N ARG A 234 -12.56 -7.46 -5.98
CA ARG A 234 -13.08 -8.82 -5.75
C ARG A 234 -13.97 -9.18 -6.94
N ASP A 235 -14.25 -10.46 -7.16
CA ASP A 235 -15.14 -10.92 -8.24
C ASP A 235 -16.50 -10.20 -8.22
N SER A 236 -17.05 -9.93 -7.04
CA SER A 236 -18.33 -9.22 -6.86
C SER A 236 -18.30 -7.75 -7.29
N HIS A 237 -17.11 -7.11 -7.31
CA HIS A 237 -16.91 -5.68 -7.54
C HIS A 237 -16.03 -5.40 -8.76
N ALA A 238 -15.82 -6.42 -9.61
CA ALA A 238 -14.90 -6.35 -10.73
C ALA A 238 -15.25 -5.20 -11.67
N ARG A 239 -16.53 -4.91 -11.92
CA ARG A 239 -16.96 -3.83 -12.83
C ARG A 239 -16.56 -2.43 -12.35
N GLN A 240 -16.67 -2.17 -11.05
CA GLN A 240 -16.36 -0.88 -10.42
C GLN A 240 -14.86 -0.62 -10.36
N VAL A 241 -14.07 -1.68 -10.14
CA VAL A 241 -12.62 -1.57 -9.97
C VAL A 241 -11.86 -1.68 -11.30
N SER A 242 -12.46 -2.32 -12.32
CA SER A 242 -11.88 -2.55 -13.65
C SER A 242 -11.26 -1.31 -14.31
N PRO A 243 -11.87 -0.11 -14.28
CA PRO A 243 -11.26 1.07 -14.91
C PRO A 243 -9.89 1.42 -14.32
N HIS A 244 -9.74 1.34 -13.00
CA HIS A 244 -8.47 1.63 -12.32
C HIS A 244 -7.39 0.59 -12.61
N LEU A 245 -7.79 -0.68 -12.71
CA LEU A 245 -6.87 -1.78 -13.06
C LEU A 245 -6.45 -1.72 -14.53
N ARG A 246 -7.38 -1.40 -15.44
CA ARG A 246 -7.06 -1.16 -16.86
C ARG A 246 -6.07 -0.02 -17.02
N MET A 247 -6.32 1.11 -16.37
CA MET A 247 -5.42 2.27 -16.43
C MET A 247 -4.00 1.92 -15.92
N LEU A 248 -3.89 1.14 -14.84
CA LEU A 248 -2.59 0.66 -14.35
C LEU A 248 -1.91 -0.27 -15.36
N ASN A 249 -2.66 -1.22 -15.94
CA ASN A 249 -2.13 -2.13 -16.96
C ASN A 249 -1.68 -1.37 -18.22
N ASP A 250 -2.45 -0.39 -18.67
CA ASP A 250 -2.12 0.44 -19.83
C ASP A 250 -0.84 1.26 -19.57
N TYR A 251 -0.73 1.87 -18.39
CA TYR A 251 0.48 2.58 -17.97
C TYR A 251 1.72 1.65 -17.95
N ILE A 252 1.59 0.45 -17.41
CA ILE A 252 2.68 -0.53 -17.37
C ILE A 252 3.09 -0.99 -18.79
N ARG A 253 2.12 -1.14 -19.70
CA ARG A 253 2.41 -1.45 -21.11
C ARG A 253 3.13 -0.30 -21.81
N THR A 254 2.81 0.95 -21.52
CA THR A 254 3.58 2.10 -22.02
C THR A 254 5.02 2.09 -21.51
N ILE A 255 5.23 1.71 -20.24
CA ILE A 255 6.58 1.54 -19.70
C ILE A 255 7.34 0.43 -20.45
N GLN A 256 6.66 -0.68 -20.79
CA GLN A 256 7.26 -1.78 -21.55
C GLN A 256 7.84 -1.32 -22.88
N SER A 257 7.09 -0.54 -23.67
CA SER A 257 7.57 -0.08 -24.98
C SER A 257 8.84 0.74 -24.85
N ASN A 258 8.97 1.53 -23.79
CA ASN A 258 10.15 2.37 -23.54
C ASN A 258 11.36 1.56 -23.02
N LEU A 259 11.13 0.42 -22.35
CA LEU A 259 12.20 -0.46 -21.83
C LEU A 259 12.88 -1.29 -22.93
N LEU A 260 12.20 -1.60 -24.03
CA LEU A 260 12.70 -2.54 -25.03
C LEU A 260 13.87 -2.00 -25.87
N GLU A 261 14.14 -0.70 -25.81
CA GLU A 261 15.16 -0.09 -26.67
C GLU A 261 16.56 0.04 -26.04
N ASN A 262 16.72 0.08 -24.70
CA ASN A 262 18.04 0.30 -24.05
C ASN A 262 18.19 -0.24 -22.60
N SER A 263 17.42 -1.25 -22.19
CA SER A 263 17.37 -1.72 -20.79
C SER A 263 18.54 -2.62 -20.36
N SER A 264 19.00 -2.46 -19.11
CA SER A 264 19.94 -3.37 -18.45
C SER A 264 19.29 -4.72 -18.11
N VAL A 265 20.10 -5.74 -17.77
CA VAL A 265 19.58 -7.04 -17.30
C VAL A 265 18.72 -6.89 -16.03
N ALA A 266 19.09 -5.96 -15.14
CA ALA A 266 18.31 -5.66 -13.95
C ALA A 266 16.93 -5.09 -14.31
N ASP A 267 16.86 -4.15 -15.25
CA ASP A 267 15.60 -3.54 -15.68
C ASP A 267 14.65 -4.58 -16.30
N ARG A 268 15.19 -5.54 -17.06
CA ARG A 268 14.39 -6.63 -17.65
C ARG A 268 13.85 -7.58 -16.59
N ARG A 269 14.68 -7.99 -15.60
CA ARG A 269 14.23 -8.83 -14.48
C ARG A 269 13.11 -8.15 -13.71
N ASN A 270 13.32 -6.89 -13.36
CA ASN A 270 12.33 -6.09 -12.65
C ASN A 270 11.02 -6.08 -13.45
N TYR A 271 11.10 -5.85 -14.76
CA TYR A 271 9.91 -5.79 -15.64
C TYR A 271 9.14 -7.11 -15.68
N PHE A 272 9.83 -8.26 -15.72
CA PHE A 272 9.18 -9.56 -15.64
C PHE A 272 8.42 -9.75 -14.33
N GLU A 273 8.99 -9.30 -13.21
CA GLU A 273 8.31 -9.32 -11.92
C GLU A 273 7.06 -8.46 -11.95
N LEU A 274 7.15 -7.22 -12.47
CA LEU A 274 5.99 -6.34 -12.63
C LEU A 274 4.89 -6.96 -13.52
N MET A 275 5.27 -7.62 -14.61
CA MET A 275 4.34 -8.29 -15.51
C MET A 275 3.69 -9.52 -14.89
N SER A 276 4.42 -10.25 -14.05
CA SER A 276 3.86 -11.33 -13.25
C SER A 276 2.69 -10.81 -12.39
N VAL A 277 2.85 -9.64 -11.77
CA VAL A 277 1.78 -8.99 -11.00
C VAL A 277 0.62 -8.53 -11.88
N CYS A 278 0.89 -7.99 -13.07
CA CYS A 278 -0.15 -7.57 -14.01
C CYS A 278 -1.03 -8.75 -14.47
N SER A 279 -0.44 -9.94 -14.64
CA SER A 279 -1.20 -11.17 -14.90
C SER A 279 -2.12 -11.58 -13.74
N LEU A 280 -1.86 -11.08 -12.53
CA LEU A 280 -2.72 -11.28 -11.36
C LEU A 280 -3.86 -10.26 -11.29
N ILE A 281 -3.74 -9.17 -12.03
CA ILE A 281 -4.69 -8.05 -12.10
C ILE A 281 -5.67 -8.18 -13.27
N SER A 282 -5.28 -8.94 -14.31
CA SER A 282 -6.04 -9.19 -15.56
C SER A 282 -7.06 -10.31 -15.40
#